data_AF-A0A1H2SUP3-F1
#
_entry.id   AF-A0A1H2SUP3-F1
#
_cell.length_a   1.000
_cell.length_b   1.000
_cell.length_c   1.000
_cell.angle_alpha   90.00
_cell.angle_beta   90.00
_cell.angle_gamma   90.00
#
_symmetry.space_group_name_H-M   'P 1'
#
loop_
_entity.id
_entity.type
_entity.pdbx_description
1 polymer ?
#
loop_
_entity_poly.entity_id
_entity_poly.type
_entity_poly.pdbx_seq_one_letter_code
_entity_poly.pdbx_strand_id
1 'polypeptide(L)'
;MRRFLIILLAITLPFYVFLKSLEANTFNMKPYLNSYEKNNTSSITGKTMEELEEITEVLLNYLKDGLDGQVLSPYFNEREIRHMEDVQYLFEYGYILKQITFIISMIIIGLLLIKEGKKSLGIALFYGPFIWHGSFLLLFLLSLLDFNKYFTYFHLIFFSNDLWLLNPKTDLLIQMLPENFFINIFIRIVLLFLFLLSIIQIIGFRFMKKGNDHNERIVKF
;
A
#
# COMPACT_ATOMS: atom_id res chain seq x y z
N MET A 1 19.16 20.34 13.38
CA MET A 1 19.32 18.95 12.88
C MET A 1 18.25 18.00 13.44
N ARG A 2 18.09 17.84 14.76
CA ARG A 2 17.07 16.98 15.39
C ARG A 2 15.64 17.08 14.82
N ARG A 3 15.07 18.29 14.77
CA ARG A 3 13.69 18.51 14.28
C ARG A 3 13.50 18.03 12.84
N PHE A 4 14.49 18.29 11.99
CA PHE A 4 14.50 17.84 10.60
C PHE A 4 14.48 16.30 10.51
N LEU A 5 15.33 15.61 11.28
CA LEU A 5 15.35 14.15 11.34
C LEU A 5 14.01 13.57 11.83
N ILE A 6 13.39 14.19 12.83
CA ILE A 6 12.07 13.78 13.34
C ILE A 6 10.99 13.91 12.27
N ILE A 7 10.92 15.05 11.56
CA ILE A 7 9.94 15.28 10.50
C ILE A 7 10.16 14.30 9.35
N LEU A 8 11.41 14.10 8.93
CA LEU A 8 11.72 13.21 7.83
C LEU A 8 11.33 11.76 8.18
N LEU A 9 11.62 11.28 9.39
CA LEU A 9 11.20 9.95 9.85
C LEU A 9 9.67 9.82 9.95
N ALA A 10 8.98 10.88 10.38
CA ALA A 10 7.51 10.92 10.44
C ALA A 10 6.85 10.83 9.05
N ILE A 11 7.60 11.04 7.98
CA ILE A 11 7.12 10.87 6.60
C ILE A 11 7.58 9.50 6.06
N THR A 12 8.88 9.21 6.10
CA THR A 12 9.45 8.05 5.40
C THR A 12 9.01 6.72 6.01
N LEU A 13 8.91 6.63 7.33
CA LEU A 13 8.56 5.36 7.97
C LEU A 13 7.09 4.98 7.71
N PRO A 14 6.09 5.87 7.92
CA PRO A 14 4.73 5.57 7.52
C PRO A 14 4.58 5.28 6.02
N PHE A 15 5.30 5.99 5.14
CA PHE A 15 5.24 5.72 3.71
C PHE A 15 5.74 4.31 3.36
N TYR A 16 6.86 3.87 3.97
CA TYR A 16 7.33 2.49 3.85
C TYR A 16 6.27 1.48 4.32
N VAL A 17 5.64 1.72 5.47
CA VAL A 17 4.60 0.83 6.04
C VAL A 17 3.37 0.77 5.14
N PHE A 18 2.98 1.89 4.54
CA PHE A 18 1.89 1.94 3.56
C PHE A 18 2.20 1.07 2.35
N LEU A 19 3.35 1.29 1.70
CA LEU A 19 3.76 0.50 0.53
C LEU A 19 3.93 -0.98 0.87
N LYS A 20 4.38 -1.31 2.08
CA LYS A 20 4.47 -2.69 2.54
C LYS A 20 3.09 -3.33 2.75
N SER A 21 2.12 -2.55 3.22
CA SER A 21 0.73 -3.00 3.40
C SER A 21 0.03 -3.22 2.06
N LEU A 22 0.31 -2.37 1.07
CA LEU A 22 -0.13 -2.53 -0.32
C LEU A 22 0.43 -3.83 -0.89
N GLU A 23 1.76 -3.99 -0.89
CA GLU A 23 2.42 -5.20 -1.39
C GLU A 23 1.87 -6.49 -0.74
N ALA A 24 1.72 -6.51 0.58
CA ALA A 24 1.24 -7.69 1.31
C ALA A 24 -0.19 -8.11 0.96
N ASN A 25 -1.04 -7.17 0.51
CA ASN A 25 -2.41 -7.47 0.10
C ASN A 25 -2.52 -7.76 -1.39
N THR A 26 -1.77 -7.04 -2.24
CA THR A 26 -1.78 -7.27 -3.69
C THR A 26 -1.28 -8.66 -4.04
N PHE A 27 -0.16 -9.10 -3.47
CA PHE A 27 0.47 -10.39 -3.80
C PHE A 27 0.01 -11.53 -2.89
N ASN A 28 -1.27 -11.48 -2.50
CA ASN A 28 -1.92 -12.53 -1.72
C ASN A 28 -3.10 -13.08 -2.51
N MET A 29 -3.03 -14.35 -2.93
CA MET A 29 -4.06 -14.97 -3.76
C MET A 29 -5.44 -15.05 -3.07
N LYS A 30 -5.47 -15.16 -1.74
CA LYS A 30 -6.70 -15.40 -0.97
C LYS A 30 -7.81 -14.36 -1.20
N PRO A 31 -7.56 -13.03 -1.15
CA PRO A 31 -8.59 -12.04 -1.48
C PRO A 31 -9.13 -12.13 -2.91
N TYR A 32 -8.36 -12.59 -3.90
CA TYR A 32 -8.83 -12.78 -5.28
C TYR A 32 -9.83 -13.93 -5.35
N LEU A 33 -9.45 -15.12 -4.87
CA LEU A 33 -10.33 -16.29 -4.88
C LEU A 33 -11.64 -16.03 -4.11
N ASN A 34 -11.55 -15.44 -2.92
CA ASN A 34 -12.73 -15.04 -2.15
C ASN A 34 -13.62 -14.04 -2.91
N SER A 35 -13.04 -13.16 -3.73
CA SER A 35 -13.78 -12.21 -4.54
C SER A 35 -14.46 -12.90 -5.72
N TYR A 36 -13.80 -13.86 -6.35
CA TYR A 36 -14.36 -14.62 -7.47
C TYR A 36 -15.60 -15.42 -7.05
N GLU A 37 -15.55 -16.05 -5.87
CA GLU A 37 -16.71 -16.72 -5.29
C GLU A 37 -17.86 -15.74 -5.01
N LYS A 38 -17.57 -14.64 -4.31
CA LYS A 38 -18.59 -13.67 -3.88
C LYS A 38 -19.27 -12.93 -5.04
N ASN A 39 -18.55 -12.70 -6.12
CA ASN A 39 -19.04 -11.94 -7.27
C ASN A 39 -19.50 -12.84 -8.42
N ASN A 40 -19.56 -14.17 -8.23
CA ASN A 40 -19.89 -15.14 -9.28
C ASN A 40 -19.05 -14.95 -10.55
N THR A 41 -17.77 -14.62 -10.40
CA THR A 41 -16.88 -14.24 -11.52
C THR A 41 -16.84 -15.32 -12.59
N SER A 42 -16.81 -16.60 -12.21
CA SER A 42 -16.86 -17.72 -13.16
C SER A 42 -18.08 -17.70 -14.08
N SER A 43 -19.25 -17.29 -13.57
CA SER A 43 -20.45 -17.18 -14.39
C SER A 43 -20.41 -15.97 -15.33
N ILE A 44 -19.71 -14.89 -14.94
CA ILE A 44 -19.61 -13.66 -15.73
C ILE A 44 -18.61 -13.84 -16.87
N THR A 45 -17.46 -14.44 -16.57
CA THR A 45 -16.34 -14.61 -17.52
C THR A 45 -16.45 -15.88 -18.34
N GLY A 46 -17.27 -16.84 -17.91
CA GLY A 46 -17.34 -18.19 -18.49
C GLY A 46 -16.13 -19.06 -18.17
N LYS A 47 -15.29 -18.67 -17.21
CA LYS A 47 -14.06 -19.38 -16.81
C LYS A 47 -14.25 -20.18 -15.53
N THR A 48 -13.60 -21.33 -15.41
CA THR A 48 -13.59 -22.10 -14.16
C THR A 48 -12.78 -21.37 -13.08
N MET A 49 -12.92 -21.80 -11.82
CA MET A 49 -12.15 -21.20 -10.74
C MET A 49 -10.65 -21.48 -10.91
N GLU A 50 -10.28 -22.67 -11.42
CA GLU A 50 -8.89 -23.01 -11.69
C GLU A 50 -8.29 -22.10 -12.77
N GLU A 51 -9.02 -21.84 -13.86
CA GLU A 51 -8.58 -20.90 -14.90
C GLU A 51 -8.42 -19.48 -14.36
N LEU A 52 -9.34 -19.02 -13.50
CA LEU A 52 -9.24 -17.69 -12.88
C LEU A 52 -8.03 -17.58 -11.94
N GLU A 53 -7.74 -18.63 -11.18
CA GLU A 53 -6.56 -18.70 -10.32
C GLU A 53 -5.27 -18.65 -11.14
N GLU A 54 -5.17 -19.43 -12.21
CA GLU A 54 -4.02 -19.44 -13.13
C GLU A 54 -3.79 -18.05 -13.75
N ILE A 55 -4.84 -17.43 -14.30
CA ILE A 55 -4.74 -16.09 -14.90
C ILE A 55 -4.29 -15.06 -13.86
N THR A 56 -4.78 -15.18 -12.62
CA THR A 56 -4.39 -14.29 -11.52
C THR A 56 -2.93 -14.52 -11.14
N GLU A 57 -2.45 -15.76 -11.11
CA GLU A 57 -1.06 -16.07 -10.84
C GLU A 57 -0.13 -15.45 -11.89
N VAL A 58 -0.47 -15.60 -13.18
CA VAL A 58 0.25 -14.96 -14.28
C VAL A 58 0.26 -13.44 -14.13
N LEU A 59 -0.88 -12.83 -13.83
CA LEU A 59 -1.01 -11.38 -13.61
C LEU A 59 -0.14 -10.89 -12.44
N LEU A 60 -0.14 -11.62 -11.33
CA LEU A 60 0.65 -11.27 -10.15
C LEU A 60 2.15 -11.46 -10.39
N ASN A 61 2.57 -12.52 -11.09
CA ASN A 61 3.97 -12.73 -11.45
C ASN A 61 4.44 -11.66 -12.45
N TYR A 62 3.61 -11.28 -13.42
CA TYR A 62 3.87 -10.17 -14.34
C TYR A 62 4.21 -8.87 -13.58
N LEU A 63 3.39 -8.49 -12.59
CA LEU A 63 3.62 -7.30 -11.78
C LEU A 63 4.83 -7.42 -10.83
N LYS A 64 5.01 -8.60 -10.24
CA LYS A 64 6.03 -8.83 -9.20
C LYS A 64 7.43 -8.94 -9.78
N ASP A 65 7.56 -9.62 -10.91
CA ASP A 65 8.85 -9.98 -11.50
C ASP A 65 9.20 -9.09 -12.71
N GLY A 66 8.32 -8.16 -13.10
CA GLY A 66 8.58 -7.23 -14.21
C GLY A 66 8.63 -7.94 -15.56
N LEU A 67 7.72 -8.90 -15.79
CA LEU A 67 7.71 -9.70 -17.02
C LEU A 67 7.25 -8.88 -18.22
N ASP A 68 7.58 -9.33 -19.43
CA ASP A 68 7.09 -8.72 -20.68
C ASP A 68 5.56 -8.90 -20.80
N GLY A 69 4.85 -7.85 -21.26
CA GLY A 69 3.38 -7.85 -21.41
C GLY A 69 2.84 -8.98 -22.31
N GLN A 70 3.67 -9.58 -23.16
CA GLN A 70 3.30 -10.75 -23.97
C GLN A 70 2.78 -11.93 -23.15
N VAL A 71 3.21 -12.09 -21.89
CA VAL A 71 2.70 -13.17 -21.02
C VAL A 71 1.20 -13.03 -20.73
N LEU A 72 0.64 -11.83 -20.90
CA LEU A 72 -0.78 -11.53 -20.71
C LEU A 72 -1.62 -11.74 -21.98
N SER A 73 -0.98 -11.80 -23.15
CA SER A 73 -1.64 -11.91 -24.46
C SER A 73 -2.55 -13.13 -24.66
N PRO A 74 -2.34 -14.29 -24.00
CA PRO A 74 -3.30 -15.40 -24.10
C PRO A 74 -4.66 -15.11 -23.45
N TYR A 75 -4.73 -14.13 -22.55
CA TYR A 75 -5.89 -13.91 -21.67
C TYR A 75 -6.58 -12.56 -21.89
N PHE A 76 -5.81 -11.52 -22.18
CA PHE A 76 -6.26 -10.13 -22.19
C PHE A 76 -6.13 -9.52 -23.59
N ASN A 77 -6.99 -8.56 -23.89
CA ASN A 77 -6.92 -7.82 -25.15
C ASN A 77 -5.85 -6.71 -25.12
N GLU A 78 -5.54 -6.12 -26.27
CA GLU A 78 -4.46 -5.12 -26.41
C GLU A 78 -4.65 -3.89 -25.49
N ARG A 79 -5.90 -3.43 -25.26
CA ARG A 79 -6.16 -2.30 -24.36
C ARG A 79 -5.84 -2.65 -22.92
N GLU A 80 -6.27 -3.83 -22.48
CA GLU A 80 -6.00 -4.35 -21.13
C GLU A 80 -4.51 -4.55 -20.88
N ILE A 81 -3.78 -5.09 -21.87
CA ILE A 81 -2.32 -5.28 -21.77
C ILE A 81 -1.61 -3.93 -21.62
N ARG A 82 -1.94 -2.94 -22.46
CA ARG A 82 -1.33 -1.61 -22.36
C ARG A 82 -1.67 -0.90 -21.05
N HIS A 83 -2.88 -1.10 -20.53
CA HIS A 83 -3.21 -0.63 -19.18
C HIS A 83 -2.35 -1.32 -18.12
N MET A 84 -2.13 -2.63 -18.23
CA MET A 84 -1.30 -3.38 -17.29
C MET A 84 0.19 -2.99 -17.37
N GLU A 85 0.69 -2.56 -18.52
CA GLU A 85 2.03 -1.96 -18.66
C GLU A 85 2.16 -0.67 -17.84
N ASP A 86 1.17 0.23 -17.93
CA ASP A 86 1.12 1.43 -17.08
C ASP A 86 1.11 1.06 -15.58
N VAL A 87 0.34 0.02 -15.20
CA VAL A 87 0.28 -0.48 -13.83
C VAL A 87 1.61 -1.10 -13.39
N GLN A 88 2.30 -1.84 -14.27
CA GLN A 88 3.61 -2.44 -13.97
C GLN A 88 4.62 -1.36 -13.61
N TYR A 89 4.73 -0.29 -14.41
CA TYR A 89 5.60 0.84 -14.09
C TYR A 89 5.26 1.47 -12.73
N LEU A 90 3.97 1.59 -12.40
CA LEU A 90 3.54 2.09 -11.10
C LEU A 90 4.01 1.18 -9.94
N PHE A 91 3.97 -0.14 -10.11
CA PHE A 91 4.51 -1.10 -9.14
C PHE A 91 6.04 -1.02 -9.03
N GLU A 92 6.76 -0.90 -10.14
CA GLU A 92 8.22 -0.73 -10.16
C GLU A 92 8.65 0.52 -9.40
N TYR A 93 8.04 1.67 -9.69
CA TYR A 93 8.28 2.91 -8.94
C TYR A 93 7.92 2.75 -7.46
N GLY A 94 6.82 2.05 -7.16
CA GLY A 94 6.43 1.71 -5.80
C GLY A 94 7.49 0.88 -5.06
N TYR A 95 8.09 -0.12 -5.71
CA TYR A 95 9.14 -0.94 -5.11
C TYR A 95 10.41 -0.15 -4.83
N ILE A 96 10.85 0.68 -5.77
CA ILE A 96 12.00 1.57 -5.60
C ILE A 96 11.75 2.51 -4.42
N LEU A 97 10.60 3.17 -4.40
CA LEU A 97 10.24 4.13 -3.35
C LEU A 97 10.11 3.46 -1.98
N LYS A 98 9.60 2.22 -1.91
CA LYS A 98 9.56 1.40 -0.69
C LYS A 98 10.98 1.14 -0.16
N GLN A 99 11.92 0.76 -1.02
CA GLN A 99 13.30 0.50 -0.61
C GLN A 99 13.99 1.78 -0.13
N ILE A 100 13.85 2.89 -0.85
CA ILE A 100 14.42 4.19 -0.48
C ILE A 100 13.88 4.65 0.88
N THR A 101 12.56 4.62 1.06
CA THR A 101 11.94 5.05 2.32
C THR A 101 12.30 4.15 3.51
N PHE A 102 12.49 2.85 3.28
CA PHE A 102 13.03 1.93 4.27
C PHE A 102 14.45 2.31 4.70
N ILE A 103 15.38 2.44 3.75
CA ILE A 103 16.79 2.75 4.01
C ILE A 103 16.91 4.09 4.75
N ILE A 104 16.23 5.12 4.26
CA ILE A 104 16.23 6.45 4.89
C ILE A 104 15.70 6.35 6.33
N SER A 105 14.61 5.63 6.55
CA SER A 105 14.04 5.46 7.90
C SER A 105 15.02 4.78 8.84
N MET A 106 15.70 3.71 8.41
CA MET A 106 16.68 2.99 9.23
C MET A 106 17.89 3.86 9.58
N ILE A 107 18.39 4.65 8.62
CA ILE A 107 19.49 5.60 8.84
C ILE A 107 19.08 6.65 9.88
N ILE A 108 17.89 7.24 9.74
CA ILE A 108 17.42 8.28 10.67
C ILE A 108 17.18 7.70 12.07
N ILE A 109 16.61 6.51 12.18
CA ILE A 109 16.44 5.81 13.47
C ILE A 109 17.80 5.64 14.16
N GLY A 110 18.82 5.16 13.42
CA GLY A 110 20.18 5.03 13.95
C GLY A 110 20.77 6.37 14.41
N LEU A 111 20.65 7.41 13.58
CA LEU A 111 21.13 8.75 13.92
C LEU A 111 20.44 9.34 15.15
N LEU A 112 19.12 9.19 15.27
CA LEU A 112 18.37 9.65 16.44
C LEU A 112 18.80 8.89 17.70
N LEU A 113 19.03 7.58 17.61
CA LEU A 113 19.48 6.77 18.75
C LEU A 113 20.88 7.17 19.22
N ILE A 114 21.82 7.38 18.30
CA ILE A 114 23.23 7.72 18.60
C ILE A 114 23.36 9.17 19.09
N LYS A 115 22.71 10.12 18.41
CA LYS A 115 22.97 11.56 18.63
C LYS A 115 21.95 12.25 19.55
N GLU A 116 20.72 11.76 19.60
CA GLU A 116 19.59 12.49 20.21
C GLU A 116 18.85 11.68 21.30
N GLY A 117 19.23 10.41 21.48
CA GLY A 117 18.68 9.48 22.47
C GLY A 117 17.28 8.93 22.16
N LYS A 118 16.88 7.92 22.95
CA LYS A 118 15.61 7.18 22.78
C LYS A 118 14.37 8.07 22.86
N LYS A 119 14.41 9.15 23.65
CA LYS A 119 13.28 10.10 23.78
C LYS A 119 12.95 10.77 22.45
N SER A 120 13.96 11.18 21.69
CA SER A 120 13.79 11.85 20.40
C SER A 120 13.18 10.94 19.35
N LEU A 121 13.64 9.68 19.31
CA LEU A 121 13.01 8.64 18.49
C LEU A 121 11.55 8.41 18.90
N GLY A 122 11.28 8.30 20.22
CA GLY A 122 9.93 8.10 20.74
C GLY A 122 8.96 9.21 20.32
N ILE A 123 9.39 10.47 20.34
CA ILE A 123 8.60 11.62 19.86
C ILE A 123 8.23 11.46 18.39
N ALA A 124 9.20 11.10 17.52
CA ALA A 124 8.95 10.92 16.09
C ALA A 124 7.95 9.80 15.82
N LEU A 125 8.15 8.63 16.46
CA LEU A 125 7.32 7.45 16.26
C LEU A 125 5.90 7.60 16.85
N PHE A 126 5.73 8.42 17.90
CA PHE A 126 4.42 8.63 18.51
C PHE A 126 3.61 9.71 17.79
N TYR A 127 4.20 10.90 17.59
CA TYR A 127 3.47 12.04 17.02
C TYR A 127 3.38 11.98 15.49
N GLY A 128 4.42 11.47 14.82
CA GLY A 128 4.49 11.41 13.36
C GLY A 128 3.29 10.69 12.72
N PRO A 129 2.89 9.50 13.19
CA PRO A 129 1.78 8.77 12.58
C PRO A 129 0.39 9.42 12.69
N PHE A 130 0.15 10.42 13.54
CA PHE A 130 -1.20 11.00 13.69
C PHE A 130 -1.73 11.66 12.41
N ILE A 131 -0.87 12.36 11.66
CA ILE A 131 -1.29 12.96 10.37
C ILE A 131 -1.68 11.88 9.36
N TRP A 132 -0.97 10.74 9.37
CA TRP A 132 -1.27 9.60 8.50
C TRP A 132 -2.60 8.95 8.86
N HIS A 133 -2.92 8.79 10.15
CA HIS A 133 -4.23 8.31 10.59
C HIS A 133 -5.34 9.24 10.09
N GLY A 134 -5.21 10.56 10.29
CA GLY A 134 -6.20 11.53 9.83
C GLY A 134 -6.41 11.48 8.31
N SER A 135 -5.32 11.52 7.54
CA SER A 135 -5.37 11.50 6.07
C SER A 135 -5.95 10.20 5.52
N PHE A 136 -5.53 9.04 6.04
CA PHE A 136 -6.03 7.75 5.54
C PHE A 136 -7.44 7.44 6.03
N LEU A 137 -7.83 7.89 7.23
CA LEU A 137 -9.22 7.78 7.68
C LEU A 137 -10.13 8.66 6.83
N LEU A 138 -9.70 9.89 6.49
CA LEU A 138 -10.43 10.74 5.55
C LEU A 138 -10.56 10.07 4.19
N LEU A 139 -9.45 9.61 3.60
CA LEU A 139 -9.46 8.91 2.32
C LEU A 139 -10.40 7.69 2.36
N PHE A 140 -10.36 6.91 3.45
CA PHE A 140 -11.22 5.76 3.66
C PHE A 140 -12.70 6.14 3.64
N LEU A 141 -13.09 7.16 4.41
CA LEU A 141 -14.47 7.64 4.44
C LEU A 141 -14.94 8.19 3.10
N LEU A 142 -14.07 8.95 2.41
CA LEU A 142 -14.36 9.48 1.08
C LEU A 142 -14.60 8.35 0.06
N SER A 143 -13.74 7.33 0.04
CA SER A 143 -13.90 6.17 -0.84
C SER A 143 -15.14 5.33 -0.54
N LEU A 144 -15.64 5.34 0.71
CA LEU A 144 -16.90 4.68 1.05
C LEU A 144 -18.14 5.46 0.61
N LEU A 145 -18.02 6.79 0.47
CA LEU A 145 -19.13 7.64 0.00
C LEU A 145 -19.33 7.54 -1.51
N ASP A 146 -18.24 7.52 -2.28
CA ASP A 146 -18.27 7.45 -3.74
C ASP A 146 -16.99 6.80 -4.29
N PHE A 147 -16.94 5.47 -4.26
CA PHE A 147 -15.75 4.74 -4.67
C PHE A 147 -15.37 5.04 -6.13
N ASN A 148 -16.35 5.08 -7.04
CA ASN A 148 -16.11 5.33 -8.46
C ASN A 148 -15.44 6.68 -8.74
N LYS A 149 -15.86 7.73 -8.04
CA LYS A 149 -15.23 9.05 -8.15
C LYS A 149 -13.77 9.04 -7.71
N TYR A 150 -13.47 8.45 -6.54
CA TYR A 150 -12.09 8.41 -6.04
C TYR A 150 -11.21 7.42 -6.80
N PHE A 151 -11.78 6.33 -7.31
CA PHE A 151 -11.11 5.42 -8.24
C PHE A 151 -10.75 6.14 -9.54
N THR A 152 -11.65 6.97 -10.08
CA THR A 152 -11.37 7.79 -11.25
C THR A 152 -10.27 8.82 -10.98
N TYR A 153 -10.29 9.52 -9.84
CA TYR A 153 -9.22 10.45 -9.49
C TYR A 153 -7.88 9.75 -9.31
N PHE A 154 -7.84 8.53 -8.75
CA PHE A 154 -6.63 7.74 -8.71
C PHE A 154 -6.05 7.54 -10.12
N HIS A 155 -6.88 7.11 -11.08
CA HIS A 155 -6.41 6.90 -12.45
C HIS A 155 -5.95 8.19 -13.13
N LEU A 156 -6.66 9.31 -12.92
CA LEU A 156 -6.27 10.60 -13.48
C LEU A 156 -4.99 11.19 -12.87
N ILE A 157 -4.63 10.79 -11.65
CA ILE A 157 -3.36 11.19 -11.01
C ILE A 157 -2.17 10.43 -11.60
N PHE A 158 -2.34 9.13 -11.86
CA PHE A 158 -1.23 8.26 -12.27
C PHE A 158 -1.13 8.03 -13.78
N PHE A 159 -2.22 8.23 -14.53
CA PHE A 159 -2.29 7.95 -15.96
C PHE A 159 -2.77 9.17 -16.74
N SER A 160 -2.12 9.44 -17.87
CA SER A 160 -2.45 10.55 -18.78
C SER A 160 -3.27 10.10 -20.00
N ASN A 161 -3.68 8.84 -20.03
CA ASN A 161 -4.44 8.21 -21.10
C ASN A 161 -5.77 7.64 -20.56
N ASP A 162 -6.55 7.01 -21.44
CA ASP A 162 -7.85 6.43 -21.13
C ASP A 162 -7.85 4.89 -21.06
N LEU A 163 -6.69 4.22 -21.19
CA LEU A 163 -6.58 2.76 -21.31
C LEU A 163 -7.21 2.00 -20.13
N TRP A 164 -7.24 2.62 -18.96
CA TRP A 164 -7.88 2.12 -17.74
C TRP A 164 -9.42 2.10 -17.77
N LEU A 165 -10.05 2.82 -18.71
CA LEU A 165 -11.49 2.74 -18.95
C LEU A 165 -11.80 1.46 -19.74
N LEU A 166 -12.05 0.39 -19.00
CA LEU A 166 -12.39 -0.93 -19.50
C LEU A 166 -13.91 -1.14 -19.55
N ASN A 167 -14.36 -1.94 -20.52
CA ASN A 167 -15.76 -2.30 -20.70
C ASN A 167 -16.12 -3.55 -19.88
N PRO A 168 -16.96 -3.45 -18.83
CA PRO A 168 -17.33 -4.58 -17.99
C PRO A 168 -18.10 -5.70 -18.71
N LYS A 169 -18.58 -5.46 -19.94
CA LYS A 169 -19.26 -6.48 -20.75
C LYS A 169 -18.31 -7.32 -21.59
N THR A 170 -17.09 -6.87 -21.85
CA THR A 170 -16.18 -7.51 -22.81
C THR A 170 -14.78 -7.74 -22.27
N ASP A 171 -14.30 -6.90 -21.35
CA ASP A 171 -12.91 -6.89 -20.93
C ASP A 171 -12.75 -7.78 -19.68
N LEU A 172 -11.91 -8.80 -19.81
CA LEU A 172 -11.76 -9.85 -18.80
C LEU A 172 -11.22 -9.30 -17.47
N LEU A 173 -10.27 -8.37 -17.51
CA LEU A 173 -9.59 -7.82 -16.34
C LEU A 173 -10.58 -7.17 -15.37
N ILE A 174 -11.50 -6.34 -15.88
CA ILE A 174 -12.50 -5.66 -15.04
C ILE A 174 -13.66 -6.60 -14.65
N GLN A 175 -13.92 -7.66 -15.41
CA GLN A 175 -14.85 -8.73 -15.01
C GLN A 175 -14.29 -9.58 -13.87
N MET A 176 -12.98 -9.86 -13.88
CA MET A 176 -12.28 -10.54 -12.79
C MET A 176 -12.17 -9.67 -11.55
N LEU A 177 -11.84 -8.39 -11.73
CA LEU A 177 -11.58 -7.44 -10.66
C LEU A 177 -12.65 -6.32 -10.65
N PRO A 178 -13.92 -6.62 -10.34
CA PRO A 178 -14.97 -5.61 -10.35
C PRO A 178 -14.79 -4.59 -9.21
N GLU A 179 -15.60 -3.53 -9.21
CA GLU A 179 -15.58 -2.47 -8.18
C GLU A 179 -15.51 -3.02 -6.74
N ASN A 180 -16.34 -4.02 -6.42
CA ASN A 180 -16.35 -4.66 -5.10
C ASN A 180 -15.01 -5.30 -4.72
N PHE A 181 -14.26 -5.84 -5.68
CA PHE A 181 -12.91 -6.35 -5.44
C PHE A 181 -11.99 -5.21 -4.98
N PHE A 182 -11.96 -4.10 -5.72
CA PHE A 182 -11.10 -2.97 -5.41
C PHE A 182 -11.46 -2.29 -4.09
N ILE A 183 -12.75 -2.15 -3.77
CA ILE A 183 -13.21 -1.68 -2.45
C ILE A 183 -12.63 -2.58 -1.35
N ASN A 184 -12.79 -3.91 -1.48
CA ASN A 184 -12.33 -4.85 -0.47
C ASN A 184 -10.81 -4.85 -0.29
N ILE A 185 -10.04 -4.79 -1.39
CA ILE A 185 -8.58 -4.67 -1.32
C ILE A 185 -8.15 -3.34 -0.71
N PHE A 186 -8.77 -2.24 -1.09
CA PHE A 186 -8.50 -0.92 -0.52
C PHE A 186 -8.74 -0.91 1.01
N ILE A 187 -9.88 -1.44 1.47
CA ILE A 187 -10.19 -1.56 2.91
C ILE A 187 -9.11 -2.37 3.62
N ARG A 188 -8.71 -3.53 3.07
CA ARG A 188 -7.66 -4.38 3.65
C ARG A 188 -6.32 -3.67 3.79
N ILE A 189 -5.91 -2.93 2.76
CA ILE A 189 -4.65 -2.16 2.76
C ILE A 189 -4.70 -1.08 3.84
N VAL A 190 -5.78 -0.29 3.89
CA VAL A 190 -5.94 0.78 4.89
C VAL A 190 -5.95 0.23 6.31
N LEU A 191 -6.72 -0.83 6.57
CA LEU A 191 -6.79 -1.42 7.91
C LEU A 191 -5.44 -1.98 8.37
N LEU A 192 -4.72 -2.71 7.50
CA LEU A 192 -3.39 -3.21 7.82
C LEU A 192 -2.41 -2.05 8.10
N PHE A 193 -2.44 -1.02 7.25
CA PHE A 193 -1.60 0.16 7.41
C PHE A 193 -1.84 0.86 8.75
N LEU A 194 -3.10 1.20 9.07
CA LEU A 194 -3.45 1.87 10.33
C LEU A 194 -3.11 1.01 11.56
N PHE A 195 -3.31 -0.30 11.46
CA PHE A 195 -2.93 -1.25 12.51
C PHE A 195 -1.41 -1.23 12.78
N LEU A 196 -0.59 -1.33 11.72
CA LEU A 196 0.87 -1.28 11.87
C LEU A 196 1.36 0.08 12.37
N LEU A 197 0.74 1.19 11.94
CA LEU A 197 1.04 2.51 12.49
C LEU A 197 0.70 2.61 13.98
N SER A 198 -0.41 2.01 14.42
CA SER A 198 -0.79 1.98 15.84
C SER A 198 0.27 1.25 16.68
N ILE A 199 0.83 0.13 16.16
CA ILE A 199 1.95 -0.57 16.80
C ILE A 199 3.19 0.34 16.92
N ILE A 200 3.53 1.05 15.84
CA ILE A 200 4.66 2.00 15.84
C ILE A 200 4.45 3.11 16.87
N GLN A 201 3.24 3.64 17.00
CA GLN A 201 2.92 4.65 18.01
C GLN A 201 3.07 4.11 19.43
N ILE A 202 2.60 2.89 19.70
CA ILE A 202 2.78 2.24 21.01
C ILE A 202 4.28 2.09 21.33
N ILE A 203 5.09 1.67 20.37
CA ILE A 203 6.55 1.58 20.53
C ILE A 203 7.15 2.98 20.80
N GLY A 204 6.73 3.98 20.04
CA GLY A 204 7.13 5.38 20.22
C GLY A 204 6.84 5.90 21.62
N PHE A 205 5.62 5.65 22.11
CA PHE A 205 5.19 6.00 23.47
C PHE A 205 6.10 5.37 24.54
N ARG A 206 6.46 4.08 24.38
CA ARG A 206 7.37 3.40 25.32
C ARG A 206 8.78 3.99 25.31
N PHE A 207 9.32 4.36 24.14
CA PHE A 207 10.62 5.01 24.05
C PHE A 207 10.61 6.43 24.62
N MET A 208 9.50 7.16 24.45
CA MET A 208 9.32 8.49 25.05
C MET A 208 9.29 8.42 26.58
N LYS A 209 8.57 7.44 27.16
CA LYS A 209 8.48 7.26 28.62
C LYS A 209 9.82 6.82 29.23
N LYS A 210 10.48 5.80 28.66
CA LYS A 210 11.79 5.31 29.15
C LYS A 210 12.91 6.35 29.04
N GLY A 211 12.79 7.30 28.11
CA GLY A 211 13.75 8.39 27.96
C GLY A 211 13.68 9.44 29.08
N ASN A 212 12.56 9.53 29.81
CA ASN A 212 12.46 10.41 30.99
C ASN A 212 13.15 9.78 32.21
N ASP A 213 13.01 8.47 32.41
CA ASP A 213 13.56 7.77 33.59
C ASP A 213 15.09 7.82 33.69
N HIS A 214 15.80 7.96 32.57
CA HIS A 214 17.27 8.02 32.56
C HIS A 214 17.80 9.43 32.92
N ASN A 215 17.06 10.48 32.56
CA ASN A 215 17.45 11.86 32.88
C ASN A 215 17.24 12.18 34.37
N GLU A 216 16.25 11.57 35.01
CA GLU A 216 16.00 11.74 36.45
C GLU A 216 17.04 11.05 37.34
N ARG A 217 17.72 10.02 36.84
CA ARG A 217 18.79 9.34 37.60
C ARG A 217 20.11 10.12 37.63
N ILE A 218 20.36 10.97 36.65
CA ILE A 218 21.61 11.76 36.56
C ILE A 218 21.57 13.00 37.47
N VAL A 219 20.38 13.51 37.79
CA VAL A 219 20.20 14.72 38.62
C VAL A 219 20.21 14.39 40.13
N LYS A 220 20.42 13.14 40.52
CA LYS A 220 20.36 12.67 41.93
C LYS A 220 21.73 12.39 42.58
N PHE A 221 22.83 12.95 42.08
CA PHE A 221 24.14 12.85 42.76
C PHE A 221 24.75 14.22 42.96
#